data_AF-A0AAU8IQL7-F1
#
_entry.id   AF-A0AAU8IQL7-F1
#
_cell.length_a   1.000
_cell.length_b   1.000
_cell.length_c   1.000
_cell.angle_alpha   90.00
_cell.angle_beta   90.00
_cell.angle_gamma   90.00
#
_symmetry.space_group_name_H-M   'P 1'
#
loop_
_entity.id
_entity.type
_entity.pdbx_description
1 polymer ?
#
loop_
_entity_poly.entity_id
_entity_poly.type
_entity_poly.pdbx_seq_one_letter_code
_entity_poly.pdbx_strand_id
1 'polypeptide(L)'
;MGRTSRKRRSSLATRMTIASAALLLGGGGLVAVNVYAQAHEENSADTGQQSGSGVVAKTTTIDCPDVGTALPDVPDGARGRVDGELAAMDTQITQAFQRLAQNRDAAAQDPGWVQNSVLGPLKAKRGAALDRIGQDIRRSGGSAPQGLGGMAQCTQRATDDNGGDSPAPAAPPSADPAGGASAPASAAPPAASAPPQQGGATGGPVADDFQDITKVQPNVQQARNGRGASTGTFTTACGTNANKLRNSDNVIVAPGVTNGAHHMHDYVGNQSNNAFASNDTFAGAATSCRNQGDKSTYYWPVLRVQDGTQEADANQDGGGKEGNVGKILQVRKASIKFVGSPRGKVVAMPKFLRIITGDAKAFTNGTANANAHWSCTGFENRQLTDKYPICPRGSQVVRSFKFQSCWDGQNIDSANHRTHVAFADAQGNCPANFKAIPQLTMRLVYDVPAPRIANGQVKNPYAVDGFPEQLHKPVTDHDDFINVFSDQLMQRATNCINRGDRCN
;
A
#
# COMPACT_ATOMS: atom_id res chain seq x y z
N MET A 1 -3.54 63.59 24.15
CA MET A 1 -3.90 62.86 22.90
C MET A 1 -4.02 61.39 23.29
N GLY A 2 -5.17 60.83 23.70
CA GLY A 2 -6.38 60.55 22.91
C GLY A 2 -6.07 59.43 21.89
N ARG A 3 -6.63 58.21 21.90
CA ARG A 3 -7.79 57.60 22.55
C ARG A 3 -7.57 56.08 22.66
N THR A 4 -8.08 55.49 23.74
CA THR A 4 -8.38 54.07 23.92
C THR A 4 -9.46 53.56 22.96
N SER A 5 -9.43 52.28 22.56
CA SER A 5 -10.63 51.56 22.13
C SER A 5 -10.54 50.06 22.47
N ARG A 6 -11.47 49.64 23.33
CA ARG A 6 -11.71 48.29 23.84
C ARG A 6 -12.57 47.47 22.85
N LYS A 7 -12.35 46.14 22.91
CA LYS A 7 -13.32 45.02 22.84
C LYS A 7 -14.59 45.17 21.98
N ARG A 8 -14.86 44.16 21.15
CA ARG A 8 -16.17 43.47 21.15
C ARG A 8 -16.08 42.04 20.59
N ARG A 9 -16.46 41.08 21.44
CA ARG A 9 -16.97 39.75 21.08
C ARG A 9 -18.46 39.90 20.72
N SER A 10 -18.96 39.09 19.78
CA SER A 10 -20.39 38.82 19.56
C SER A 10 -20.51 37.33 19.19
N SER A 11 -20.81 36.44 20.13
CA SER A 11 -22.12 36.01 20.65
C SER A 11 -23.02 35.32 19.63
N LEU A 12 -23.17 34.01 19.87
CA LEU A 12 -24.23 33.13 19.39
C LEU A 12 -25.63 33.63 19.79
N ALA A 13 -26.60 33.12 19.03
CA ALA A 13 -28.04 33.01 19.28
C ALA A 13 -28.93 34.15 18.75
N THR A 14 -29.77 33.82 17.77
CA THR A 14 -31.24 33.93 17.91
C THR A 14 -31.92 32.92 16.97
N ARG A 15 -32.89 32.21 17.53
CA ARG A 15 -33.79 31.23 16.91
C ARG A 15 -34.85 31.94 16.07
N MET A 16 -35.38 31.29 15.02
CA MET A 16 -36.82 31.35 14.77
C MET A 16 -37.33 30.12 13.99
N THR A 17 -38.38 29.56 14.56
CA THR A 17 -39.25 28.46 14.13
C THR A 17 -40.41 29.00 13.27
N ILE A 18 -40.71 28.38 12.12
CA ILE A 18 -42.05 28.32 11.46
C ILE A 18 -42.08 26.98 10.71
N ALA A 19 -42.71 25.93 11.25
CA ALA A 19 -44.13 25.56 11.14
C ALA A 19 -44.53 24.97 9.77
N SER A 20 -44.61 23.64 9.76
CA SER A 20 -45.58 22.73 9.13
C SER A 20 -46.43 23.22 7.96
N ALA A 21 -46.34 22.48 6.84
CA ALA A 21 -47.48 22.19 5.99
C ALA A 21 -47.49 20.69 5.67
N ALA A 22 -48.42 19.98 6.29
CA ALA A 22 -48.79 18.62 5.94
C ALA A 22 -49.75 18.67 4.75
N LEU A 23 -49.52 17.82 3.74
CA LEU A 23 -50.55 17.41 2.79
C LEU A 23 -50.43 15.90 2.59
N LEU A 24 -51.39 15.20 3.20
CA LEU A 24 -51.71 13.78 3.04
C LEU A 24 -52.55 13.61 1.77
N LEU A 25 -52.04 12.88 0.79
CA LEU A 25 -52.74 12.01 -0.18
C LEU A 25 -51.61 11.13 -0.76
N GLY A 26 -51.53 9.80 -0.70
CA GLY A 26 -52.53 8.74 -0.59
C GLY A 26 -52.11 7.66 -1.62
N GLY A 27 -51.94 6.41 -1.17
CA GLY A 27 -51.66 5.22 -2.00
C GLY A 27 -50.18 5.00 -2.29
N GLY A 28 -49.56 3.84 -2.03
CA GLY A 28 -50.06 2.47 -1.94
C GLY A 28 -49.18 1.63 -2.86
N GLY A 29 -48.35 0.73 -2.32
CA GLY A 29 -47.50 -0.14 -3.14
C GLY A 29 -46.29 -0.73 -2.39
N LEU A 30 -46.55 -1.62 -1.44
CA LEU A 30 -45.54 -2.58 -0.96
C LEU A 30 -45.35 -3.64 -2.05
N VAL A 31 -44.19 -3.64 -2.72
CA VAL A 31 -43.78 -4.79 -3.53
C VAL A 31 -42.97 -5.72 -2.63
N ALA A 32 -43.68 -6.68 -2.03
CA ALA A 32 -43.09 -7.90 -1.50
C ALA A 32 -42.81 -8.83 -2.69
N VAL A 33 -41.55 -9.08 -3.02
CA VAL A 33 -41.20 -10.12 -4.00
C VAL A 33 -41.05 -11.43 -3.23
N ASN A 34 -42.03 -12.31 -3.46
CA ASN A 34 -42.09 -13.67 -2.95
C ASN A 34 -40.88 -14.49 -3.39
N VAL A 35 -40.28 -15.18 -2.42
CA VAL A 35 -39.37 -16.30 -2.64
C VAL A 35 -40.20 -17.51 -3.07
N TYR A 36 -40.11 -17.92 -4.34
CA TYR A 36 -40.58 -19.23 -4.76
C TYR A 36 -39.41 -20.19 -4.77
N ALA A 37 -39.36 -21.03 -3.74
CA ALA A 37 -38.81 -22.37 -3.83
C ALA A 37 -39.87 -23.26 -4.49
N GLN A 38 -39.53 -23.90 -5.61
CA GLN A 38 -40.23 -25.12 -6.03
C GLN A 38 -39.17 -26.15 -6.44
N ALA A 39 -39.11 -27.19 -5.61
CA ALA A 39 -38.57 -28.48 -5.96
C ALA A 39 -39.65 -29.25 -6.75
N HIS A 40 -39.23 -29.92 -7.83
CA HIS A 40 -39.91 -31.14 -8.28
C HIS A 40 -38.94 -32.06 -9.04
N GLU A 41 -38.85 -33.29 -8.53
CA GLU A 41 -38.32 -34.54 -9.12
C GLU A 41 -39.19 -34.97 -10.33
N GLU A 42 -38.84 -35.86 -11.28
CA GLU A 42 -37.72 -36.77 -11.57
C GLU A 42 -37.90 -37.31 -13.02
N ASN A 43 -36.84 -37.94 -13.56
CA ASN A 43 -36.80 -38.92 -14.68
C ASN A 43 -36.86 -38.46 -16.15
N SER A 44 -35.69 -38.41 -16.80
CA SER A 44 -35.36 -39.29 -17.94
C SER A 44 -33.85 -39.29 -18.20
N ALA A 45 -33.33 -40.48 -18.52
CA ALA A 45 -31.93 -40.84 -18.61
C ALA A 45 -31.12 -39.99 -19.61
N ASP A 46 -29.91 -39.59 -19.21
CA ASP A 46 -28.83 -39.37 -20.16
C ASP A 46 -27.48 -39.79 -19.56
N THR A 47 -26.72 -40.47 -20.39
CA THR A 47 -25.43 -41.10 -20.14
C THR A 47 -24.30 -40.09 -20.13
N GLY A 48 -23.54 -40.05 -19.03
CA GLY A 48 -22.10 -39.78 -19.01
C GLY A 48 -21.58 -38.42 -19.49
N GLN A 49 -21.14 -37.57 -18.55
CA GLN A 49 -19.76 -37.08 -18.54
C GLN A 49 -19.46 -36.30 -17.25
N GLN A 50 -18.52 -36.82 -16.47
CA GLN A 50 -17.76 -36.04 -15.51
C GLN A 50 -17.01 -34.93 -16.26
N SER A 51 -17.38 -33.68 -16.00
CA SER A 51 -16.51 -32.53 -16.25
C SER A 51 -16.30 -31.78 -14.95
N GLY A 52 -15.40 -32.33 -14.14
CA GLY A 52 -14.64 -31.51 -13.21
C GLY A 52 -13.74 -30.59 -14.02
N SER A 53 -13.99 -29.30 -13.93
CA SER A 53 -12.98 -28.27 -14.20
C SER A 53 -13.46 -26.98 -13.55
N GLY A 54 -13.21 -26.87 -12.24
CA GLY A 54 -13.17 -25.58 -11.58
C GLY A 54 -11.96 -24.83 -12.12
N VAL A 55 -12.11 -24.21 -13.30
CA VAL A 55 -11.14 -23.24 -13.79
C VAL A 55 -11.31 -22.03 -12.89
N VAL A 56 -10.46 -21.92 -11.87
CA VAL A 56 -10.22 -20.65 -11.18
C VAL A 56 -9.81 -19.68 -12.29
N ALA A 57 -10.65 -18.68 -12.57
CA ALA A 57 -10.35 -17.69 -13.59
C ALA A 57 -8.96 -17.09 -13.29
N LYS A 58 -7.97 -17.38 -14.13
CA LYS A 58 -6.62 -16.82 -14.04
C LYS A 58 -6.77 -15.31 -14.00
N THR A 59 -6.51 -14.72 -12.86
CA THR A 59 -6.57 -13.27 -12.73
C THR A 59 -5.27 -12.73 -13.34
N THR A 60 -5.38 -11.63 -14.06
CA THR A 60 -4.25 -10.99 -14.72
C THR A 60 -4.13 -9.58 -14.21
N THR A 61 -2.90 -9.10 -14.06
CA THR A 61 -2.59 -7.75 -13.63
C THR A 61 -1.70 -7.05 -14.65
N ILE A 62 -1.47 -5.76 -14.44
CA ILE A 62 -0.58 -4.94 -15.26
C ILE A 62 0.74 -4.78 -14.53
N ASP A 63 1.83 -5.06 -15.25
CA ASP A 63 3.19 -4.92 -14.77
C ASP A 63 3.90 -3.81 -15.55
N CYS A 64 4.46 -2.85 -14.83
CA CYS A 64 5.15 -1.71 -15.39
C CYS A 64 6.49 -1.51 -14.68
N PRO A 65 7.57 -1.18 -15.42
CA PRO A 65 8.85 -0.84 -14.80
C PRO A 65 8.70 0.30 -13.77
N ASP A 66 9.32 0.12 -12.60
CA ASP A 66 9.33 1.12 -11.53
C ASP A 66 10.31 2.25 -11.84
N VAL A 67 9.77 3.39 -12.27
CA VAL A 67 10.54 4.57 -12.65
C VAL A 67 11.26 5.20 -11.46
N GLY A 68 10.69 5.12 -10.25
CA GLY A 68 11.30 5.73 -9.06
C GLY A 68 12.67 5.12 -8.75
N THR A 69 12.84 3.82 -8.99
CA THR A 69 14.13 3.13 -8.81
C THR A 69 15.21 3.58 -9.79
N ALA A 70 14.83 4.06 -10.97
CA ALA A 70 15.73 4.56 -12.01
C ALA A 70 16.08 6.04 -11.84
N LEU A 71 15.56 6.71 -10.80
CA LEU A 71 15.78 8.13 -10.51
C LEU A 71 16.59 8.32 -9.21
N PRO A 72 17.86 7.85 -9.14
CA PRO A 72 18.66 7.95 -7.92
C PRO A 72 18.99 9.41 -7.54
N ASP A 73 19.08 10.28 -8.54
CA ASP A 73 19.48 11.68 -8.40
C ASP A 73 18.46 12.61 -9.07
N VAL A 74 17.65 13.29 -8.26
CA VAL A 74 16.72 14.34 -8.70
C VAL A 74 17.08 15.64 -7.99
N PRO A 75 17.39 16.72 -8.74
CA PRO A 75 17.68 18.03 -8.15
C PRO A 75 16.53 18.51 -7.27
N ASP A 76 16.84 19.17 -6.15
CA ASP A 76 15.83 19.64 -5.18
C ASP A 76 14.71 20.47 -5.82
N GLY A 77 15.06 21.34 -6.79
CA GLY A 77 14.10 22.16 -7.54
C GLY A 77 13.16 21.39 -8.49
N ALA A 78 13.43 20.11 -8.74
CA ALA A 78 12.61 19.21 -9.56
C ALA A 78 11.81 18.19 -8.75
N ARG A 79 12.22 17.85 -7.52
CA ARG A 79 11.67 16.71 -6.75
C ARG A 79 10.15 16.70 -6.71
N GLY A 80 9.50 17.76 -6.22
CA GLY A 80 8.04 17.78 -6.13
C GLY A 80 7.30 17.67 -7.48
N ARG A 81 7.91 18.10 -8.59
CA ARG A 81 7.31 17.89 -9.93
C ARG A 81 7.49 16.44 -10.39
N VAL A 82 8.66 15.86 -10.14
CA VAL A 82 8.93 14.44 -10.43
C VAL A 82 8.02 13.53 -9.62
N ASP A 83 7.87 13.77 -8.32
CA ASP A 83 6.98 13.01 -7.43
C ASP A 83 5.53 13.07 -7.91
N GLY A 84 5.07 14.26 -8.34
CA GLY A 84 3.75 14.44 -8.93
C GLY A 84 3.56 13.65 -10.24
N GLU A 85 4.57 13.60 -11.11
CA GLU A 85 4.53 12.79 -12.32
C GLU A 85 4.54 11.29 -12.03
N LEU A 86 5.30 10.83 -11.04
CA LEU A 86 5.31 9.44 -10.60
C LEU A 86 3.95 9.02 -10.03
N ALA A 87 3.34 9.86 -9.18
CA ALA A 87 1.99 9.61 -8.67
C ALA A 87 0.94 9.60 -9.80
N ALA A 88 1.08 10.50 -10.78
CA ALA A 88 0.21 10.49 -11.96
C ALA A 88 0.40 9.21 -12.82
N MET A 89 1.61 8.65 -12.90
CA MET A 89 1.83 7.36 -13.55
C MET A 89 1.13 6.22 -12.80
N ASP A 90 1.16 6.21 -11.47
CA ASP A 90 0.45 5.20 -10.68
C ASP A 90 -1.05 5.24 -10.94
N THR A 91 -1.64 6.44 -10.97
CA THR A 91 -3.04 6.62 -11.37
C THR A 91 -3.32 6.05 -12.77
N GLN A 92 -2.40 6.20 -13.73
CA GLN A 92 -2.57 5.63 -15.06
C GLN A 92 -2.54 4.10 -15.05
N ILE A 93 -1.69 3.48 -14.24
CA ILE A 93 -1.61 2.02 -14.07
C ILE A 93 -2.92 1.50 -13.48
N THR A 94 -3.36 2.09 -12.36
CA THR A 94 -4.63 1.73 -11.71
C THR A 94 -5.81 1.84 -12.68
N GLN A 95 -5.92 2.93 -13.44
CA GLN A 95 -7.00 3.08 -14.43
C GLN A 95 -6.94 2.02 -15.54
N ALA A 96 -5.74 1.67 -16.00
CA ALA A 96 -5.55 0.63 -16.99
C ALA A 96 -5.93 -0.75 -16.43
N PHE A 97 -5.58 -1.04 -15.17
CA PHE A 97 -5.94 -2.28 -14.48
C PHE A 97 -7.45 -2.38 -14.30
N GLN A 98 -8.11 -1.32 -13.85
CA GLN A 98 -9.57 -1.28 -13.72
C GLN A 98 -10.25 -1.53 -15.06
N ARG A 99 -9.75 -0.93 -16.15
CA ARG A 99 -10.26 -1.18 -17.51
C ARG A 99 -10.09 -2.65 -17.90
N LEU A 100 -8.94 -3.26 -17.62
CA LEU A 100 -8.72 -4.70 -17.85
C LEU A 100 -9.71 -5.55 -17.03
N ALA A 101 -9.88 -5.24 -15.74
CA ALA A 101 -10.74 -5.98 -14.82
C ALA A 101 -12.24 -5.87 -15.19
N GLN A 102 -12.69 -4.72 -15.67
CA GLN A 102 -14.08 -4.50 -16.11
C GLN A 102 -14.41 -5.16 -17.45
N ASN A 103 -13.39 -5.48 -18.26
CA ASN A 103 -13.56 -6.00 -19.62
C ASN A 103 -12.90 -7.38 -19.78
N ARG A 104 -12.99 -8.23 -18.75
CA ARG A 104 -12.34 -9.56 -18.71
C ARG A 104 -12.75 -10.46 -19.88
N ASP A 105 -14.02 -10.46 -20.26
CA ASP A 105 -14.51 -11.28 -21.37
C ASP A 105 -13.89 -10.85 -22.70
N ALA A 106 -13.84 -9.53 -22.96
CA ALA A 106 -13.18 -8.98 -24.14
C ALA A 106 -11.68 -9.29 -24.14
N ALA A 107 -11.01 -9.15 -22.98
CA ALA A 107 -9.60 -9.46 -22.82
C ALA A 107 -9.29 -10.97 -23.02
N ALA A 108 -10.22 -11.86 -22.65
CA ALA A 108 -10.06 -13.30 -22.82
C ALA A 108 -10.30 -13.75 -24.28
N GLN A 109 -11.16 -13.05 -25.01
CA GLN A 109 -11.55 -13.40 -26.38
C GLN A 109 -10.64 -12.79 -27.45
N ASP A 110 -10.09 -11.59 -27.22
CA ASP A 110 -9.24 -10.87 -28.16
C ASP A 110 -7.93 -10.39 -27.49
N PRO A 111 -6.82 -11.12 -27.69
CA PRO A 111 -5.50 -10.68 -27.21
C PRO A 111 -5.07 -9.31 -27.76
N GLY A 112 -5.55 -8.95 -28.96
CA GLY A 112 -5.33 -7.63 -29.57
C GLY A 112 -6.03 -6.51 -28.82
N TRP A 113 -7.17 -6.79 -28.17
CA TRP A 113 -7.88 -5.81 -27.37
C TRP A 113 -7.04 -5.32 -26.19
N VAL A 114 -6.38 -6.21 -25.46
CA VAL A 114 -5.52 -5.83 -24.32
C VAL A 114 -4.40 -4.90 -24.80
N GLN A 115 -3.73 -5.28 -25.89
CA GLN A 115 -2.65 -4.48 -26.43
C GLN A 115 -3.14 -3.12 -26.93
N ASN A 116 -4.26 -3.06 -27.65
CA ASN A 116 -4.73 -1.84 -28.31
C ASN A 116 -5.53 -0.90 -27.40
N SER A 117 -6.28 -1.45 -26.43
CA SER A 117 -7.20 -0.70 -25.57
C SER A 117 -6.66 -0.43 -24.17
N VAL A 118 -5.67 -1.20 -23.72
CA VAL A 118 -5.10 -1.09 -22.36
C VAL A 118 -3.63 -0.72 -22.42
N LEU A 119 -2.76 -1.60 -22.93
CA LEU A 119 -1.30 -1.44 -22.84
C LEU A 119 -0.76 -0.34 -23.76
N GLY A 120 -1.29 -0.21 -24.98
CA GLY A 120 -0.89 0.83 -25.94
C GLY A 120 -1.15 2.25 -25.43
N PRO A 121 -2.39 2.59 -25.01
CA PRO A 121 -2.69 3.88 -24.40
C PRO A 121 -1.89 4.15 -23.12
N LEU A 122 -1.70 3.12 -22.28
CA LEU A 122 -0.89 3.24 -21.06
C LEU A 122 0.57 3.59 -21.39
N LYS A 123 1.18 2.90 -22.37
CA LYS A 123 2.53 3.19 -22.85
C LYS A 123 2.67 4.64 -23.32
N ALA A 124 1.71 5.14 -24.10
CA ALA A 124 1.74 6.50 -24.62
C ALA A 124 1.70 7.54 -23.47
N LYS A 125 0.81 7.36 -22.49
CA LYS A 125 0.70 8.25 -21.33
C LYS A 125 1.97 8.22 -20.47
N ARG A 126 2.50 7.01 -20.19
CA ARG A 126 3.75 6.84 -19.45
C ARG A 126 4.93 7.48 -20.17
N GLY A 127 5.04 7.29 -21.48
CA GLY A 127 6.06 7.93 -22.31
C GLY A 127 6.05 9.45 -22.17
N ALA A 128 4.86 10.07 -22.26
CA ALA A 128 4.72 11.51 -22.09
C ALA A 128 5.11 11.99 -20.68
N ALA A 129 4.81 11.21 -19.64
CA ALA A 129 5.22 11.54 -18.27
C ALA A 129 6.73 11.38 -18.05
N LEU A 130 7.35 10.34 -18.62
CA LEU A 130 8.81 10.15 -18.62
C LEU A 130 9.53 11.31 -19.32
N ASP A 131 8.98 11.81 -20.43
CA ASP A 131 9.50 12.99 -21.11
C ASP A 131 9.44 14.25 -20.23
N ARG A 132 8.34 14.45 -19.49
CA ARG A 132 8.19 15.57 -18.54
C ARG A 132 9.19 15.48 -17.39
N ILE A 133 9.31 14.30 -16.76
CA ILE A 133 10.33 14.04 -15.72
C ILE A 133 11.73 14.38 -16.23
N GLY A 134 12.10 13.87 -17.42
CA GLY A 134 13.39 14.15 -18.02
C GLY A 134 13.61 15.64 -18.32
N GLN A 135 12.56 16.38 -18.70
CA GLN A 135 12.64 17.83 -18.90
C GLN A 135 12.80 18.59 -17.58
N ASP A 136 12.05 18.20 -16.54
CA ASP A 136 12.10 18.86 -15.23
C ASP A 136 13.45 18.70 -14.54
N ILE A 137 14.07 17.52 -14.66
CA ILE A 137 15.42 17.27 -14.19
C ILE A 137 16.42 18.18 -14.92
N ARG A 138 16.38 18.20 -16.26
CA ARG A 138 17.30 19.03 -17.08
C ARG A 138 17.15 20.52 -16.82
N ARG A 139 15.91 21.02 -16.71
CA ARG A 139 15.62 22.43 -16.41
C ARG A 139 16.12 22.84 -15.02
N SER A 140 16.23 21.90 -14.10
CA SER A 140 16.73 22.13 -12.73
C SER A 140 18.23 21.88 -12.60
N GLY A 141 18.96 21.75 -13.72
CA GLY A 141 20.41 21.58 -13.75
C GLY A 141 20.90 20.14 -13.55
N GLY A 142 20.01 19.15 -13.53
CA GLY A 142 20.36 17.73 -13.44
C GLY A 142 20.50 17.04 -14.79
N SER A 143 20.99 15.81 -14.76
CA SER A 143 21.07 14.93 -15.94
C SER A 143 19.99 13.87 -15.87
N ALA A 144 19.05 13.87 -16.82
CA ALA A 144 18.04 12.82 -16.90
C ALA A 144 18.70 11.46 -17.20
N PRO A 145 18.32 10.37 -16.50
CA PRO A 145 18.88 9.04 -16.75
C PRO A 145 18.72 8.57 -18.20
N GLN A 146 19.71 7.83 -18.68
CA GLN A 146 19.63 7.18 -20.00
C GLN A 146 18.58 6.07 -19.97
N GLY A 147 17.89 5.84 -21.08
CA GLY A 147 16.91 4.76 -21.20
C GLY A 147 15.56 5.02 -20.52
N LEU A 148 15.33 6.21 -19.94
CA LEU A 148 14.07 6.54 -19.25
C LEU A 148 12.83 6.29 -20.14
N GLY A 149 12.88 6.67 -21.42
CA GLY A 149 11.79 6.41 -22.37
C GLY A 149 11.48 4.93 -22.61
N GLY A 150 12.47 4.04 -22.41
CA GLY A 150 12.28 2.59 -22.51
C GLY A 150 11.40 2.01 -21.40
N MET A 151 11.22 2.74 -20.29
CA MET A 151 10.41 2.32 -19.13
C MET A 151 8.90 2.55 -19.32
N ALA A 152 8.49 3.08 -20.48
CA ALA A 152 7.09 3.33 -20.80
C ALA A 152 6.28 2.05 -21.01
N GLN A 153 6.93 0.97 -21.48
CA GLN A 153 6.27 -0.28 -21.82
C GLN A 153 5.79 -1.01 -20.56
N CYS A 154 4.54 -1.45 -20.57
CA CYS A 154 3.99 -2.35 -19.56
C CYS A 154 3.58 -3.69 -20.21
N THR A 155 3.42 -4.72 -19.40
CA THR A 155 3.02 -6.07 -19.79
C THR A 155 1.86 -6.57 -18.93
N GLN A 156 1.25 -7.67 -19.35
CA GLN A 156 0.27 -8.39 -18.54
C GLN A 156 0.98 -9.50 -17.76
N ARG A 157 0.72 -9.61 -16.46
CA ARG A 157 1.23 -10.69 -15.60
C ARG A 157 0.09 -11.57 -15.09
N ALA A 158 0.27 -12.88 -15.08
CA ALA A 158 -0.68 -13.83 -14.51
C ALA A 158 -0.49 -13.95 -12.98
N THR A 159 -1.56 -14.23 -12.23
CA THR A 159 -1.50 -14.31 -10.76
C THR A 159 -0.74 -15.48 -10.17
N ASP A 160 -0.49 -16.51 -10.97
CA ASP A 160 0.09 -17.78 -10.51
C ASP A 160 1.64 -17.74 -10.53
N ASP A 161 2.20 -16.70 -11.15
CA ASP A 161 3.62 -16.40 -11.16
C ASP A 161 4.02 -15.82 -9.80
N ASN A 162 4.20 -16.69 -8.80
CA ASN A 162 4.71 -16.33 -7.48
C ASN A 162 6.19 -15.87 -7.55
N GLY A 163 6.47 -14.73 -8.19
CA GLY A 163 7.71 -13.94 -8.06
C GLY A 163 9.05 -14.67 -8.21
N GLY A 164 9.05 -15.92 -8.69
CA GLY A 164 10.23 -16.74 -8.88
C GLY A 164 10.85 -16.39 -10.21
N ASP A 165 12.04 -15.79 -10.18
CA ASP A 165 12.87 -15.45 -11.33
C ASP A 165 12.69 -16.47 -12.46
N SER A 166 11.97 -16.07 -13.51
CA SER A 166 11.94 -16.78 -14.79
C SER A 166 12.38 -15.80 -15.87
N PRO A 167 13.30 -16.21 -16.77
CA PRO A 167 13.90 -15.30 -17.74
C PRO A 167 12.84 -14.77 -18.70
N ALA A 168 13.05 -13.53 -19.15
CA ALA A 168 12.23 -12.85 -20.15
C ALA A 168 11.83 -13.78 -21.32
N PRO A 169 10.58 -13.76 -21.78
CA PRO A 169 10.23 -14.44 -23.02
C PRO A 169 11.00 -13.78 -24.18
N ALA A 170 11.60 -14.63 -25.01
CA ALA A 170 12.35 -14.22 -26.20
C ALA A 170 11.49 -13.32 -27.10
N ALA A 171 12.11 -12.27 -27.64
CA ALA A 171 11.49 -11.36 -28.59
C ALA A 171 10.90 -12.12 -29.79
N PRO A 172 9.69 -11.79 -30.27
CA PRO A 172 9.21 -12.31 -31.54
C PRO A 172 10.05 -11.71 -32.68
N PRO A 173 10.29 -12.47 -33.78
CA PRO A 173 11.08 -11.99 -34.90
C PRO A 173 10.36 -10.84 -35.61
N SER A 174 11.11 -9.80 -35.91
CA SER A 174 10.75 -8.74 -36.83
C SER A 174 10.46 -9.31 -38.22
N ALA A 175 9.23 -9.13 -38.70
CA ALA A 175 8.85 -9.36 -40.08
C ALA A 175 8.23 -8.07 -40.63
N ASP A 176 8.93 -7.44 -41.58
CA ASP A 176 8.34 -6.50 -42.51
C ASP A 176 7.28 -7.23 -43.36
N PRO A 177 6.23 -6.51 -43.80
CA PRO A 177 5.83 -6.68 -45.18
C PRO A 177 5.56 -5.35 -45.88
N ALA A 178 6.22 -5.20 -47.03
CA ALA A 178 5.84 -4.24 -48.05
C ALA A 178 4.60 -4.72 -48.83
N GLY A 179 3.63 -3.81 -49.00
CA GLY A 179 2.77 -3.68 -50.18
C GLY A 179 1.63 -4.70 -50.41
N GLY A 180 0.37 -4.21 -50.45
CA GLY A 180 -0.70 -4.90 -51.17
C GLY A 180 -2.15 -4.59 -50.77
N ALA A 181 -2.72 -3.53 -51.37
CA ALA A 181 -4.12 -3.34 -51.83
C ALA A 181 -5.36 -3.52 -50.90
N SER A 182 -6.38 -2.73 -51.23
CA SER A 182 -7.54 -2.29 -50.43
C SER A 182 -8.84 -3.12 -50.55
N ALA A 183 -9.73 -2.88 -49.56
CA ALA A 183 -11.23 -2.88 -49.58
C ALA A 183 -12.00 -4.10 -49.01
N PRO A 184 -13.28 -3.93 -48.56
CA PRO A 184 -13.75 -2.98 -47.54
C PRO A 184 -14.54 -3.66 -46.37
N ALA A 185 -14.74 -2.89 -45.31
CA ALA A 185 -15.42 -3.28 -44.06
C ALA A 185 -16.93 -3.52 -44.21
N SER A 186 -17.45 -4.51 -43.45
CA SER A 186 -18.89 -4.70 -43.21
C SER A 186 -19.19 -4.47 -41.72
N ALA A 187 -20.13 -3.57 -41.44
CA ALA A 187 -20.54 -3.16 -40.11
C ALA A 187 -21.40 -4.24 -39.41
N ALA A 188 -21.15 -4.47 -38.12
CA ALA A 188 -22.02 -5.23 -37.22
C ALA A 188 -22.77 -4.26 -36.27
N PRO A 189 -24.04 -4.54 -35.92
CA PRO A 189 -24.93 -3.62 -35.21
C PRO A 189 -24.59 -3.50 -33.70
N PRO A 190 -25.02 -2.42 -33.02
CA PRO A 190 -24.68 -2.18 -31.62
C PRO A 190 -25.41 -3.17 -30.70
N ALA A 191 -24.65 -3.90 -29.88
CA ALA A 191 -25.18 -4.73 -28.82
C ALA A 191 -25.68 -3.85 -27.66
N ALA A 192 -26.89 -4.15 -27.18
CA ALA A 192 -27.57 -3.47 -26.09
C ALA A 192 -26.83 -3.62 -24.76
N SER A 193 -26.76 -2.52 -24.01
CA SER A 193 -26.15 -2.41 -22.69
C SER A 193 -26.88 -3.28 -21.66
N ALA A 194 -26.19 -4.27 -21.11
CA ALA A 194 -26.61 -4.94 -19.88
C ALA A 194 -26.25 -4.07 -18.65
N PRO A 195 -27.08 -4.06 -17.59
CA PRO A 195 -26.84 -3.23 -16.41
C PRO A 195 -25.62 -3.73 -15.60
N PRO A 196 -24.93 -2.84 -14.87
CA PRO A 196 -23.70 -3.20 -14.15
C PRO A 196 -24.01 -4.18 -13.03
N GLN A 197 -23.37 -5.36 -13.08
CA GLN A 197 -23.32 -6.29 -11.95
C GLN A 197 -22.51 -5.67 -10.82
N GLN A 198 -23.15 -5.58 -9.65
CA GLN A 198 -22.57 -5.11 -8.40
C GLN A 198 -21.47 -6.07 -7.90
N GLY A 199 -20.29 -5.51 -7.58
CA GLY A 199 -19.61 -5.79 -6.32
C GLY A 199 -18.87 -7.12 -6.11
N GLY A 200 -18.39 -7.80 -7.16
CA GLY A 200 -17.41 -8.88 -6.98
C GLY A 200 -16.02 -8.29 -6.76
N ALA A 201 -15.39 -8.51 -5.60
CA ALA A 201 -14.02 -8.09 -5.32
C ALA A 201 -13.06 -8.59 -6.42
N THR A 202 -12.71 -7.71 -7.35
CA THR A 202 -11.75 -8.00 -8.42
C THR A 202 -10.35 -7.79 -7.89
N GLY A 203 -9.88 -8.69 -7.03
CA GLY A 203 -8.45 -8.83 -6.75
C GLY A 203 -8.09 -9.26 -5.33
N GLY A 204 -8.09 -10.57 -5.05
CA GLY A 204 -7.46 -11.15 -3.86
C GLY A 204 -7.96 -10.67 -2.48
N PRO A 205 -7.47 -11.28 -1.39
CA PRO A 205 -6.56 -12.41 -1.38
C PRO A 205 -7.28 -13.73 -1.67
N VAL A 206 -6.57 -14.66 -2.32
CA VAL A 206 -7.07 -16.01 -2.63
C VAL A 206 -6.58 -17.02 -1.59
N ALA A 207 -7.04 -18.27 -1.64
CA ALA A 207 -6.62 -19.29 -0.66
C ALA A 207 -5.10 -19.47 -0.58
N ASP A 208 -4.41 -19.39 -1.73
CA ASP A 208 -2.95 -19.51 -1.80
C ASP A 208 -2.20 -18.35 -1.14
N ASP A 209 -2.87 -17.24 -0.84
CA ASP A 209 -2.28 -16.12 -0.11
C ASP A 209 -2.26 -16.38 1.40
N PHE A 210 -2.80 -17.50 1.89
CA PHE A 210 -2.86 -17.85 3.30
C PHE A 210 -2.06 -19.09 3.64
N GLN A 211 -1.36 -19.07 4.79
CA GLN A 211 -0.57 -20.19 5.29
C GLN A 211 -0.85 -20.43 6.77
N ASP A 212 -1.15 -21.67 7.14
CA ASP A 212 -1.24 -22.10 8.54
C ASP A 212 0.13 -21.98 9.20
N ILE A 213 0.25 -21.08 10.19
CA ILE A 213 1.51 -20.78 10.88
C ILE A 213 2.05 -21.99 11.66
N THR A 214 1.19 -22.93 12.04
CA THR A 214 1.58 -24.11 12.81
C THR A 214 2.42 -25.06 11.96
N LYS A 215 2.25 -25.02 10.63
CA LYS A 215 2.97 -25.82 9.65
C LYS A 215 4.28 -25.18 9.17
N VAL A 216 4.55 -23.93 9.56
CA VAL A 216 5.76 -23.20 9.20
C VAL A 216 6.87 -23.54 10.20
N GLN A 217 8.05 -23.87 9.70
CA GLN A 217 9.23 -24.07 10.54
C GLN A 217 9.78 -22.73 11.03
N PRO A 218 10.36 -22.66 12.25
CA PRO A 218 11.04 -21.45 12.70
C PRO A 218 12.11 -21.00 11.70
N ASN A 219 12.03 -19.74 11.27
CA ASN A 219 12.87 -19.17 10.22
C ASN A 219 13.46 -17.80 10.59
N VAL A 220 13.19 -17.31 11.81
CA VAL A 220 13.76 -16.05 12.29
C VAL A 220 15.18 -16.27 12.80
N GLN A 221 16.13 -15.59 12.16
CA GLN A 221 17.50 -15.47 12.65
C GLN A 221 17.72 -14.09 13.28
N GLN A 222 18.49 -14.07 14.36
CA GLN A 222 18.95 -12.83 14.99
C GLN A 222 20.46 -12.74 14.86
N ALA A 223 20.95 -11.58 14.44
CA ALA A 223 22.37 -11.30 14.44
C ALA A 223 22.91 -11.39 15.87
N ARG A 224 24.04 -12.08 16.04
CA ARG A 224 24.70 -12.17 17.34
C ARG A 224 25.40 -10.85 17.65
N ASN A 225 25.27 -10.40 18.89
CA ASN A 225 25.96 -9.21 19.36
C ASN A 225 27.48 -9.45 19.36
N GLY A 226 28.21 -8.58 18.68
CA GLY A 226 29.66 -8.52 18.72
C GLY A 226 30.18 -7.73 19.93
N ARG A 227 31.50 -7.69 20.07
CA ARG A 227 32.16 -6.83 21.05
C ARG A 227 31.83 -5.37 20.73
N GLY A 228 31.34 -4.63 21.72
CA GLY A 228 30.99 -3.21 21.56
C GLY A 228 29.59 -2.94 21.01
N ALA A 229 28.76 -3.98 20.84
CA ALA A 229 27.35 -3.84 20.44
C ALA A 229 26.60 -2.80 21.28
N SER A 230 25.68 -2.11 20.64
CA SER A 230 24.69 -1.25 21.28
C SER A 230 23.45 -2.10 21.56
N THR A 231 23.31 -2.56 22.80
CA THR A 231 22.30 -3.57 23.17
C THR A 231 21.03 -2.97 23.79
N GLY A 232 21.01 -1.65 23.97
CA GLY A 232 19.91 -0.94 24.61
C GLY A 232 18.74 -0.73 23.67
N THR A 233 17.63 -0.27 24.26
CA THR A 233 16.38 -0.09 23.55
C THR A 233 15.65 1.14 24.08
N PHE A 234 14.98 1.87 23.20
CA PHE A 234 14.08 2.96 23.55
C PHE A 234 12.67 2.64 23.02
N THR A 235 11.63 2.81 23.82
CA THR A 235 10.25 2.50 23.42
C THR A 235 9.37 3.73 23.56
N THR A 236 8.65 4.10 22.51
CA THR A 236 7.64 5.17 22.56
C THR A 236 6.24 4.55 22.57
N ALA A 237 5.28 5.26 23.16
CA ALA A 237 3.89 4.81 23.29
C ALA A 237 2.95 5.82 22.65
N CYS A 238 2.53 5.56 21.41
CA CYS A 238 1.69 6.46 20.61
C CYS A 238 0.25 5.99 20.40
N GLY A 239 -0.13 4.93 21.12
CA GLY A 239 -1.46 4.34 21.05
C GLY A 239 -1.62 3.44 19.83
N THR A 240 -2.87 3.19 19.45
CA THR A 240 -3.24 2.26 18.39
C THR A 240 -4.10 2.90 17.31
N ASN A 241 -4.07 4.24 17.18
CA ASN A 241 -4.94 5.05 16.34
C ASN A 241 -6.42 5.09 16.79
N ALA A 242 -6.70 5.16 18.09
CA ALA A 242 -8.08 5.16 18.62
C ALA A 242 -8.91 6.37 18.16
N ASN A 243 -8.25 7.47 17.76
CA ASN A 243 -8.87 8.66 17.19
C ASN A 243 -9.12 8.55 15.68
N LYS A 244 -8.77 7.43 15.03
CA LYS A 244 -9.04 7.12 13.62
C LYS A 244 -8.47 8.15 12.65
N LEU A 245 -7.26 8.64 12.91
CA LEU A 245 -6.53 9.46 11.94
C LEU A 245 -6.10 8.55 10.78
N ARG A 246 -6.74 8.72 9.63
CA ARG A 246 -6.55 7.89 8.44
C ARG A 246 -6.91 8.66 7.18
N ASN A 247 -6.16 8.44 6.12
CA ASN A 247 -6.40 8.93 4.77
C ASN A 247 -5.61 8.07 3.78
N SER A 248 -5.73 8.37 2.49
CA SER A 248 -5.01 7.69 1.41
C SER A 248 -3.91 8.53 0.76
N ASP A 249 -3.45 9.55 1.47
CA ASP A 249 -2.34 10.36 1.00
C ASP A 249 -1.02 9.63 1.29
N ASN A 250 0.01 9.92 0.50
CA ASN A 250 1.37 9.46 0.76
C ASN A 250 2.31 10.65 0.92
N VAL A 251 2.64 10.98 2.17
CA VAL A 251 3.43 12.18 2.52
C VAL A 251 4.93 12.05 2.27
N ILE A 252 5.42 10.83 1.96
CA ILE A 252 6.82 10.59 1.62
C ILE A 252 6.97 10.48 0.10
N VAL A 253 6.22 9.58 -0.55
CA VAL A 253 6.41 9.21 -1.98
C VAL A 253 5.62 10.10 -2.94
N ALA A 254 4.52 10.71 -2.48
CA ALA A 254 3.67 11.56 -3.32
C ALA A 254 3.28 12.87 -2.59
N PRO A 255 4.25 13.64 -2.07
CA PRO A 255 3.96 14.89 -1.38
C PRO A 255 3.20 15.86 -2.32
N GLY A 256 2.15 16.48 -1.80
CA GLY A 256 1.27 17.38 -2.52
C GLY A 256 0.16 16.69 -3.34
N VAL A 257 0.12 15.35 -3.38
CA VAL A 257 -0.86 14.58 -4.13
C VAL A 257 -1.83 13.87 -3.18
N THR A 258 -3.11 14.25 -3.26
CA THR A 258 -4.18 13.56 -2.53
C THR A 258 -4.42 12.18 -3.12
N ASN A 259 -4.77 11.19 -2.28
CA ASN A 259 -4.93 9.79 -2.70
C ASN A 259 -3.68 9.18 -3.35
N GLY A 260 -2.49 9.76 -3.14
CA GLY A 260 -1.25 9.28 -3.75
C GLY A 260 -0.85 7.86 -3.34
N ALA A 261 -1.44 7.32 -2.26
CA ALA A 261 -1.25 5.93 -1.86
C ALA A 261 -2.21 4.95 -2.55
N HIS A 262 -3.37 5.40 -3.03
CA HIS A 262 -4.46 4.53 -3.53
C HIS A 262 -5.02 3.52 -2.50
N HIS A 263 -4.57 3.59 -1.25
CA HIS A 263 -5.04 2.80 -0.12
C HIS A 263 -5.00 3.62 1.16
N MET A 264 -5.75 3.20 2.18
CA MET A 264 -5.78 3.89 3.46
C MET A 264 -4.60 3.53 4.36
N HIS A 265 -4.02 4.53 5.03
CA HIS A 265 -3.04 4.36 6.10
C HIS A 265 -3.63 4.70 7.47
N ASP A 266 -3.32 3.88 8.48
CA ASP A 266 -3.50 4.25 9.89
C ASP A 266 -2.29 5.02 10.39
N TYR A 267 -2.51 6.14 11.10
CA TYR A 267 -1.43 6.96 11.64
C TYR A 267 -1.43 6.96 13.17
N VAL A 268 -0.25 6.89 13.78
CA VAL A 268 -0.03 7.25 15.19
C VAL A 268 1.15 8.21 15.33
N GLY A 269 1.22 8.90 16.46
CA GLY A 269 2.20 9.95 16.71
C GLY A 269 1.72 11.28 16.15
N ASN A 270 2.35 11.81 15.12
CA ASN A 270 1.98 13.10 14.52
C ASN A 270 0.49 13.15 14.14
N GLN A 271 -0.16 14.29 14.38
CA GLN A 271 -1.60 14.46 14.14
C GLN A 271 -1.93 15.32 12.90
N SER A 272 -0.94 15.70 12.09
CA SER A 272 -1.10 16.57 10.92
C SER A 272 -0.73 15.86 9.61
N ASN A 273 -0.99 14.56 9.48
CA ASN A 273 -0.67 13.78 8.29
C ASN A 273 -1.72 13.99 7.19
N ASN A 274 -1.34 14.66 6.10
CA ASN A 274 -2.08 14.73 4.84
C ASN A 274 -1.12 15.10 3.70
N ALA A 275 -1.58 15.02 2.45
CA ALA A 275 -0.78 15.26 1.25
C ALA A 275 0.02 16.58 1.28
N PHE A 276 -0.45 17.61 1.97
CA PHE A 276 0.17 18.94 2.00
C PHE A 276 1.03 19.18 3.24
N ALA A 277 1.27 18.16 4.06
CA ALA A 277 2.09 18.27 5.26
C ALA A 277 3.56 18.54 4.89
N SER A 278 4.13 19.56 5.53
CA SER A 278 5.54 19.94 5.40
C SER A 278 6.33 19.62 6.68
N ASN A 279 7.66 19.77 6.63
CA ASN A 279 8.51 19.67 7.84
C ASN A 279 8.04 20.62 8.95
N ASP A 280 7.64 21.84 8.61
CA ASP A 280 7.12 22.83 9.58
C ASP A 280 5.77 22.40 10.15
N THR A 281 4.90 21.84 9.29
CA THR A 281 3.62 21.27 9.71
C THR A 281 3.84 20.15 10.73
N PHE A 282 4.75 19.23 10.43
CA PHE A 282 5.08 18.13 11.33
C PHE A 282 5.71 18.60 12.64
N ALA A 283 6.63 19.57 12.60
CA ALA A 283 7.24 20.11 13.81
C ALA A 283 6.23 20.85 14.71
N GLY A 284 5.26 21.54 14.10
CA GLY A 284 4.20 22.26 14.79
C GLY A 284 3.06 21.38 15.32
N ALA A 285 2.90 20.16 14.81
CA ALA A 285 1.74 19.30 15.07
C ALA A 285 1.58 18.86 16.54
N ALA A 286 0.35 18.50 16.92
CA ALA A 286 0.12 17.69 18.11
C ALA A 286 0.59 16.25 17.90
N THR A 287 0.69 15.47 18.98
CA THR A 287 1.07 14.05 18.93
C THR A 287 0.19 13.18 19.82
N SER A 288 -0.14 11.97 19.37
CA SER A 288 -0.78 10.93 20.18
C SER A 288 0.23 10.19 21.09
N CYS A 289 1.53 10.44 20.93
CA CYS A 289 2.58 9.89 21.79
C CYS A 289 2.47 10.40 23.21
N ARG A 290 2.60 9.50 24.20
CA ARG A 290 2.67 9.87 25.62
C ARG A 290 3.81 10.84 25.88
N ASN A 291 4.95 10.65 25.22
CA ASN A 291 6.06 11.59 25.25
C ASN A 291 5.83 12.67 24.19
N GLN A 292 5.49 13.88 24.63
CA GLN A 292 5.17 15.00 23.73
C GLN A 292 6.41 15.56 22.98
N GLY A 293 7.62 15.12 23.34
CA GLY A 293 8.82 15.37 22.54
C GLY A 293 8.94 14.48 21.30
N ASP A 294 8.09 13.46 21.18
CA ASP A 294 7.97 12.61 20.01
C ASP A 294 6.77 13.04 19.17
N LYS A 295 7.04 13.80 18.11
CA LYS A 295 6.04 14.18 17.10
C LYS A 295 6.17 13.35 15.83
N SER A 296 6.88 12.22 15.87
CA SER A 296 7.13 11.41 14.68
C SER A 296 5.82 10.87 14.12
N THR A 297 5.79 10.65 12.82
CA THR A 297 4.68 9.91 12.20
C THR A 297 5.11 8.46 12.03
N TYR A 298 4.21 7.55 12.41
CA TYR A 298 4.33 6.11 12.22
C TYR A 298 3.04 5.67 11.54
N TYR A 299 3.14 5.11 10.34
CA TYR A 299 1.95 4.77 9.60
C TYR A 299 2.12 3.58 8.67
N TRP A 300 1.05 2.80 8.58
CA TRP A 300 1.00 1.54 7.85
C TRP A 300 -0.34 1.42 7.12
N PRO A 301 -0.41 0.66 6.02
CA PRO A 301 -1.67 0.42 5.33
C PRO A 301 -2.61 -0.35 6.25
N VAL A 302 -3.89 0.01 6.23
CA VAL A 302 -4.89 -0.62 7.10
C VAL A 302 -5.07 -2.10 6.77
N LEU A 303 -5.51 -2.86 7.77
CA LEU A 303 -5.91 -4.25 7.58
C LEU A 303 -7.43 -4.33 7.53
N ARG A 304 -8.00 -4.97 6.51
CA ARG A 304 -9.44 -5.18 6.41
C ARG A 304 -9.81 -6.64 6.56
N VAL A 305 -10.96 -6.89 7.17
CA VAL A 305 -11.70 -8.13 6.95
C VAL A 305 -12.63 -7.91 5.77
N GLN A 306 -12.48 -8.73 4.73
CA GLN A 306 -13.31 -8.70 3.53
C GLN A 306 -14.55 -9.59 3.74
N ASP A 307 -15.44 -9.17 4.65
CA ASP A 307 -16.69 -9.87 5.00
C ASP A 307 -17.91 -9.39 4.18
N GLY A 308 -17.69 -8.57 3.15
CA GLY A 308 -18.75 -7.97 2.34
C GLY A 308 -19.37 -6.71 2.94
N THR A 309 -18.92 -6.26 4.12
CA THR A 309 -19.37 -4.99 4.71
C THR A 309 -18.94 -3.81 3.82
N GLN A 310 -19.87 -2.90 3.56
CA GLN A 310 -19.57 -1.60 2.97
C GLN A 310 -19.35 -0.58 4.09
N GLU A 311 -18.11 -0.17 4.30
CA GLU A 311 -17.78 0.92 5.23
C GLU A 311 -17.98 2.31 4.59
N ALA A 312 -17.77 3.36 5.38
CA ALA A 312 -17.93 4.74 4.93
C ALA A 312 -17.05 5.11 3.71
N ASP A 313 -15.95 4.37 3.50
CA ASP A 313 -15.02 4.54 2.38
C ASP A 313 -15.30 3.64 1.19
N ALA A 314 -16.40 2.86 1.18
CA ALA A 314 -16.74 1.94 0.09
C ALA A 314 -16.95 2.63 -1.28
N ASN A 315 -17.16 3.95 -1.31
CA ASN A 315 -17.27 4.74 -2.55
C ASN A 315 -16.28 5.91 -2.56
N GLN A 316 -15.22 5.85 -1.74
CA GLN A 316 -14.23 6.91 -1.59
C GLN A 316 -12.87 6.47 -2.14
N ASP A 317 -12.03 7.47 -2.41
CA ASP A 317 -10.62 7.30 -2.74
C ASP A 317 -9.88 6.61 -1.59
N GLY A 318 -8.97 5.70 -1.93
CA GLY A 318 -8.25 4.83 -1.00
C GLY A 318 -9.07 3.67 -0.43
N GLY A 319 -10.37 3.66 -0.72
CA GLY A 319 -11.33 2.66 -0.28
C GLY A 319 -11.86 1.85 -1.46
N GLY A 320 -13.19 1.78 -1.58
CA GLY A 320 -13.81 0.87 -2.56
C GLY A 320 -13.62 1.28 -4.02
N LYS A 321 -13.25 2.53 -4.35
CA LYS A 321 -12.89 2.90 -5.73
C LYS A 321 -11.65 2.16 -6.22
N GLU A 322 -10.73 1.85 -5.31
CA GLU A 322 -9.52 1.06 -5.54
C GLU A 322 -9.69 -0.41 -5.13
N GLY A 323 -10.93 -0.85 -4.86
CA GLY A 323 -11.20 -2.23 -4.47
C GLY A 323 -10.83 -2.58 -3.02
N ASN A 324 -10.37 -1.60 -2.23
CA ASN A 324 -10.18 -1.76 -0.78
C ASN A 324 -11.55 -1.81 -0.08
N VAL A 325 -12.07 -3.02 0.09
CA VAL A 325 -13.43 -3.28 0.61
C VAL A 325 -13.42 -4.06 1.92
N GLY A 326 -14.54 -4.01 2.63
CA GLY A 326 -14.68 -4.66 3.93
C GLY A 326 -14.33 -3.72 5.09
N LYS A 327 -14.33 -4.31 6.28
CA LYS A 327 -14.20 -3.59 7.54
C LYS A 327 -12.75 -3.38 7.93
N ILE A 328 -12.36 -2.13 8.16
CA ILE A 328 -11.05 -1.79 8.72
C ILE A 328 -10.95 -2.28 10.16
N LEU A 329 -9.86 -2.99 10.44
CA LEU A 329 -9.54 -3.49 11.77
C LEU A 329 -8.66 -2.49 12.52
N GLN A 330 -9.14 -2.10 13.70
CA GLN A 330 -8.32 -1.35 14.65
C GLN A 330 -7.19 -2.24 15.17
N VAL A 331 -5.97 -1.69 15.23
CA VAL A 331 -4.86 -2.32 15.96
C VAL A 331 -5.25 -2.51 17.43
N ARG A 332 -5.14 -3.74 17.94
CA ARG A 332 -5.36 -4.05 19.36
C ARG A 332 -4.18 -3.59 20.21
N LYS A 333 -2.96 -3.79 19.71
CA LYS A 333 -1.72 -3.42 20.39
C LYS A 333 -0.65 -3.05 19.37
N ALA A 334 -0.06 -1.87 19.54
CA ALA A 334 1.12 -1.42 18.83
C ALA A 334 2.30 -1.34 19.80
N SER A 335 3.46 -1.87 19.39
CA SER A 335 4.73 -1.66 20.07
C SER A 335 5.68 -0.93 19.12
N ILE A 336 6.15 0.25 19.50
CA ILE A 336 7.07 1.08 18.72
C ILE A 336 8.39 1.16 19.48
N LYS A 337 9.43 0.53 18.94
CA LYS A 337 10.69 0.30 19.66
C LYS A 337 11.89 0.56 18.76
N PHE A 338 12.81 1.36 19.27
CA PHE A 338 14.12 1.60 18.69
C PHE A 338 15.14 0.69 19.36
N VAL A 339 15.90 -0.07 18.58
CA VAL A 339 16.94 -0.99 19.07
C VAL A 339 18.32 -0.59 18.56
N GLY A 340 19.37 -0.90 19.33
CA GLY A 340 20.74 -0.62 18.91
C GLY A 340 21.28 -1.59 17.86
N SER A 341 22.55 -1.40 17.49
CA SER A 341 23.26 -2.22 16.50
C SER A 341 24.08 -3.34 17.16
N PRO A 342 24.08 -4.56 16.58
CA PRO A 342 24.90 -5.67 17.05
C PRO A 342 26.40 -5.46 16.81
N ARG A 343 26.81 -4.45 16.03
CA ARG A 343 28.20 -4.21 15.61
C ARG A 343 28.86 -2.98 16.21
N GLY A 344 28.10 -2.08 16.82
CA GLY A 344 28.68 -0.88 17.41
C GLY A 344 27.64 0.08 17.96
N LYS A 345 28.11 1.26 18.36
CA LYS A 345 27.24 2.37 18.77
C LYS A 345 26.46 2.90 17.58
N VAL A 346 25.24 3.34 17.85
CA VAL A 346 24.38 4.02 16.87
C VAL A 346 24.52 5.54 17.02
N VAL A 347 24.36 6.28 15.93
CA VAL A 347 24.27 7.75 15.94
C VAL A 347 22.82 8.20 16.00
N ALA A 348 22.56 9.42 16.45
CA ALA A 348 21.21 9.98 16.48
C ALA A 348 20.65 10.08 15.05
N MET A 349 19.39 9.68 14.85
CA MET A 349 18.70 9.94 13.58
C MET A 349 18.48 11.44 13.45
N PRO A 350 18.77 12.06 12.28
CA PRO A 350 18.42 13.45 12.07
C PRO A 350 16.89 13.63 12.10
N LYS A 351 16.45 14.81 12.53
CA LYS A 351 15.04 15.19 12.43
C LYS A 351 14.63 15.24 10.96
N PHE A 352 13.41 14.79 10.70
CA PHE A 352 12.80 14.60 9.38
C PHE A 352 13.40 13.48 8.53
N LEU A 353 14.21 12.59 9.10
CA LEU A 353 14.58 11.34 8.42
C LEU A 353 13.31 10.57 8.04
N ARG A 354 13.15 10.27 6.74
CA ARG A 354 12.02 9.53 6.16
C ARG A 354 12.46 8.12 5.85
N ILE A 355 11.74 7.11 6.30
CA ILE A 355 12.09 5.72 6.00
C ILE A 355 10.83 4.97 5.61
N ILE A 356 10.90 4.27 4.48
CA ILE A 356 9.89 3.32 4.04
C ILE A 356 10.49 1.92 4.14
N THR A 357 9.82 1.04 4.87
CA THR A 357 10.16 -0.39 4.91
C THR A 357 9.07 -1.20 4.22
N GLY A 358 9.47 -2.13 3.36
CA GLY A 358 8.55 -2.82 2.46
C GLY A 358 8.26 -2.03 1.19
N ASP A 359 7.31 -2.53 0.41
CA ASP A 359 6.96 -1.98 -0.90
C ASP A 359 5.49 -2.27 -1.24
N ALA A 360 4.70 -1.22 -1.34
CA ALA A 360 3.29 -1.27 -1.72
C ALA A 360 3.06 -1.88 -3.12
N LYS A 361 4.11 -1.96 -3.96
CA LYS A 361 4.05 -2.46 -5.33
C LYS A 361 4.85 -3.75 -5.55
N ALA A 362 5.23 -4.44 -4.48
CA ALA A 362 6.11 -5.61 -4.54
C ALA A 362 5.59 -6.76 -5.41
N PHE A 363 4.27 -6.91 -5.55
CA PHE A 363 3.71 -7.97 -6.38
C PHE A 363 3.99 -7.73 -7.86
N THR A 364 3.95 -6.45 -8.31
CA THR A 364 4.27 -6.14 -9.70
C THR A 364 5.76 -5.85 -9.93
N ASN A 365 6.37 -5.08 -9.03
CA ASN A 365 7.74 -4.59 -9.20
C ASN A 365 8.80 -5.65 -8.87
N GLY A 366 8.39 -6.78 -8.30
CA GLY A 366 9.27 -7.79 -7.75
C GLY A 366 9.61 -7.51 -6.28
N THR A 367 10.27 -8.48 -5.64
CA THR A 367 10.41 -8.53 -4.17
C THR A 367 11.66 -7.86 -3.63
N ALA A 368 12.45 -7.17 -4.48
CA ALA A 368 13.71 -6.56 -4.06
C ALA A 368 13.57 -5.55 -2.91
N ASN A 369 12.45 -4.82 -2.87
CA ASN A 369 12.12 -3.87 -1.79
C ASN A 369 11.06 -4.41 -0.82
N ALA A 370 10.57 -5.65 -1.02
CA ALA A 370 9.58 -6.24 -0.14
C ALA A 370 10.19 -6.53 1.24
N ASN A 371 9.41 -6.27 2.29
CA ASN A 371 9.84 -6.52 3.67
C ASN A 371 8.64 -6.84 4.58
N ALA A 372 7.60 -7.42 4.01
CA ALA A 372 6.45 -7.89 4.76
C ALA A 372 6.86 -9.01 5.74
N HIS A 373 6.38 -8.95 6.98
CA HIS A 373 6.59 -10.02 7.95
C HIS A 373 5.31 -10.25 8.77
N TRP A 374 4.68 -11.37 8.49
CA TRP A 374 3.44 -11.78 9.13
C TRP A 374 3.66 -12.98 10.04
N SER A 375 2.99 -12.98 11.18
CA SER A 375 3.04 -14.09 12.12
C SER A 375 1.78 -14.14 12.98
N CYS A 376 1.80 -15.00 13.99
CA CYS A 376 0.78 -15.07 15.03
C CYS A 376 1.43 -14.89 16.41
N THR A 377 0.68 -14.32 17.36
CA THR A 377 1.14 -14.25 18.74
C THR A 377 1.48 -15.66 19.27
N GLY A 378 2.68 -15.80 19.86
CA GLY A 378 3.20 -17.10 20.31
C GLY A 378 3.98 -17.88 19.23
N PHE A 379 3.99 -17.41 17.98
CA PHE A 379 4.65 -18.06 16.84
C PHE A 379 5.65 -17.13 16.13
N GLU A 380 6.03 -16.00 16.73
CA GLU A 380 6.85 -14.94 16.09
C GLU A 380 8.29 -15.36 15.74
N ASN A 381 8.72 -16.56 16.14
CA ASN A 381 9.93 -17.20 15.60
C ASN A 381 9.74 -17.76 14.18
N ARG A 382 8.53 -17.63 13.62
CA ARG A 382 8.12 -17.96 12.25
C ARG A 382 7.55 -16.69 11.63
N GLN A 383 8.13 -16.25 10.52
CA GLN A 383 7.68 -15.06 9.79
C GLN A 383 7.38 -15.46 8.35
N LEU A 384 6.19 -15.12 7.88
CA LEU A 384 5.76 -15.26 6.49
C LEU A 384 6.03 -13.93 5.78
N THR A 385 6.70 -13.98 4.64
CA THR A 385 7.08 -12.77 3.87
C THR A 385 6.17 -12.52 2.66
N ASP A 386 5.36 -13.51 2.29
CA ASP A 386 4.54 -13.53 1.09
C ASP A 386 3.19 -14.23 1.30
N LYS A 387 2.82 -14.50 2.57
CA LYS A 387 1.55 -15.14 2.97
C LYS A 387 0.96 -14.49 4.21
N TYR A 388 -0.37 -14.40 4.24
CA TYR A 388 -1.14 -14.11 5.45
C TYR A 388 -1.22 -15.34 6.36
N PRO A 389 -0.98 -15.21 7.67
CA PRO A 389 -1.05 -16.34 8.59
C PRO A 389 -2.49 -16.73 8.94
N ILE A 390 -2.79 -18.03 8.88
CA ILE A 390 -3.94 -18.59 9.59
C ILE A 390 -3.48 -18.91 11.01
N CYS A 391 -3.94 -18.10 11.97
CA CYS A 391 -3.57 -18.26 13.38
C CYS A 391 -4.41 -19.32 14.11
N PRO A 392 -3.79 -20.13 14.99
CA PRO A 392 -4.53 -21.07 15.82
C PRO A 392 -5.43 -20.34 16.82
N ARG A 393 -6.44 -21.05 17.33
CA ARG A 393 -7.38 -20.49 18.32
C ARG A 393 -6.61 -19.97 19.54
N GLY A 394 -6.90 -18.73 19.95
CA GLY A 394 -6.22 -18.06 21.07
C GLY A 394 -4.98 -17.26 20.66
N SER A 395 -4.51 -17.38 19.42
CA SER A 395 -3.49 -16.51 18.84
C SER A 395 -4.12 -15.42 17.97
N GLN A 396 -3.41 -14.31 17.84
CA GLN A 396 -3.81 -13.13 17.08
C GLN A 396 -2.82 -12.89 15.94
N VAL A 397 -3.27 -12.26 14.85
CA VAL A 397 -2.41 -11.89 13.72
C VAL A 397 -1.43 -10.81 14.16
N VAL A 398 -0.17 -10.96 13.74
CA VAL A 398 0.92 -10.03 14.03
C VAL A 398 1.56 -9.57 12.72
N ARG A 399 1.66 -8.25 12.55
CA ARG A 399 2.53 -7.61 11.56
C ARG A 399 3.77 -7.11 12.27
N SER A 400 4.94 -7.42 11.72
CA SER A 400 6.22 -6.98 12.26
C SER A 400 6.97 -6.17 11.21
N PHE A 401 7.44 -4.99 11.57
CA PHE A 401 8.23 -4.15 10.69
C PHE A 401 9.60 -3.93 11.31
N LYS A 402 10.63 -4.16 10.51
CA LYS A 402 11.99 -3.73 10.81
C LYS A 402 12.34 -2.68 9.77
N PHE A 403 12.68 -1.50 10.23
CA PHE A 403 13.17 -0.45 9.35
C PHE A 403 14.68 -0.64 9.11
N GLN A 404 15.15 0.00 8.06
CA GLN A 404 16.56 0.16 7.75
C GLN A 404 17.27 0.79 8.97
N SER A 405 18.48 0.31 9.26
CA SER A 405 19.24 0.69 10.46
C SER A 405 20.58 1.34 10.14
N CYS A 406 20.83 1.61 8.87
CA CYS A 406 22.03 2.23 8.36
C CYS A 406 21.62 3.48 7.60
N TRP A 407 22.27 4.59 7.88
CA TRP A 407 22.00 5.90 7.28
C TRP A 407 23.26 6.43 6.61
N ASP A 408 23.15 7.06 5.44
CA ASP A 408 24.29 7.59 4.68
C ASP A 408 25.09 8.69 5.40
N GLY A 409 24.56 9.20 6.53
CA GLY A 409 25.24 10.18 7.35
C GLY A 409 25.00 11.63 6.93
N GLN A 410 24.18 11.87 5.91
CA GLN A 410 23.95 13.18 5.32
C GLN A 410 22.47 13.49 5.06
N ASN A 411 21.73 12.60 4.39
CA ASN A 411 20.43 12.95 3.81
C ASN A 411 19.26 12.50 4.68
N ILE A 412 18.29 13.39 4.91
CA ILE A 412 17.03 13.03 5.60
C ILE A 412 16.04 12.32 4.67
N ASP A 413 16.29 12.38 3.37
CA ASP A 413 15.52 11.72 2.31
C ASP A 413 16.36 11.67 1.03
N SER A 414 16.07 10.73 0.13
CA SER A 414 16.69 10.65 -1.19
C SER A 414 15.64 10.85 -2.29
N ALA A 415 16.08 11.10 -3.52
CA ALA A 415 15.17 11.33 -4.65
C ALA A 415 14.19 10.17 -4.91
N ASN A 416 14.59 8.94 -4.59
CA ASN A 416 13.75 7.76 -4.67
C ASN A 416 13.23 7.28 -3.30
N HIS A 417 13.42 8.09 -2.25
CA HIS A 417 13.04 7.82 -0.86
C HIS A 417 13.64 6.56 -0.22
N ARG A 418 14.64 5.94 -0.86
CA ARG A 418 15.19 4.64 -0.43
C ARG A 418 16.70 4.64 -0.24
N THR A 419 17.48 5.27 -1.11
CA THR A 419 18.95 5.12 -1.15
C THR A 419 19.72 5.80 -0.01
N HIS A 420 19.11 6.73 0.73
CA HIS A 420 19.76 7.38 1.88
C HIS A 420 19.80 6.49 3.15
N VAL A 421 19.09 5.36 3.15
CA VAL A 421 19.06 4.37 4.24
C VAL A 421 19.21 2.95 3.70
N ALA A 422 19.73 2.05 4.51
CA ALA A 422 19.95 0.66 4.12
C ALA A 422 19.70 -0.32 5.28
N PHE A 423 19.32 -1.54 4.93
CA PHE A 423 19.37 -2.65 5.89
C PHE A 423 20.82 -3.00 6.20
N ALA A 424 21.09 -3.36 7.46
CA ALA A 424 22.33 -4.02 7.79
C ALA A 424 22.36 -5.44 7.18
N ASP A 425 23.56 -5.95 6.90
CA ASP A 425 23.71 -7.33 6.43
C ASP A 425 23.27 -8.37 7.50
N ALA A 426 23.29 -9.67 7.15
CA ALA A 426 22.91 -10.74 8.08
C ALA A 426 23.76 -10.77 9.37
N GLN A 427 24.96 -10.21 9.29
CA GLN A 427 25.91 -10.05 10.39
C GLN A 427 25.59 -8.81 11.25
N GLY A 428 24.84 -7.85 10.71
CA GLY A 428 24.47 -6.59 11.32
C GLY A 428 25.43 -5.44 11.03
N ASN A 429 26.27 -5.55 10.00
CA ASN A 429 27.13 -4.47 9.53
C ASN A 429 26.36 -3.54 8.59
N CYS A 430 26.66 -2.24 8.67
CA CYS A 430 26.20 -1.30 7.68
C CYS A 430 27.08 -1.33 6.42
N PRO A 431 26.51 -1.01 5.24
CA PRO A 431 27.30 -0.78 4.02
C PRO A 431 28.40 0.26 4.23
N ALA A 432 29.40 0.24 3.37
CA ALA A 432 30.48 1.23 3.40
C ALA A 432 29.91 2.66 3.38
N ASN A 433 30.48 3.56 4.19
CA ASN A 433 30.08 4.96 4.38
C ASN A 433 28.72 5.17 5.08
N PHE A 434 27.97 4.12 5.41
CA PHE A 434 26.76 4.26 6.20
C PHE A 434 27.09 4.19 7.70
N LYS A 435 26.36 4.96 8.50
CA LYS A 435 26.40 4.98 9.96
C LYS A 435 25.23 4.18 10.51
N ALA A 436 25.47 3.37 11.54
CA ALA A 436 24.38 2.70 12.25
C ALA A 436 23.52 3.74 12.99
N ILE A 437 22.20 3.66 12.85
CA ILE A 437 21.20 4.45 13.58
C ILE A 437 20.32 3.51 14.42
N PRO A 438 19.61 4.00 15.47
CA PRO A 438 18.62 3.20 16.16
C PRO A 438 17.62 2.59 15.16
N GLN A 439 17.55 1.25 15.11
CA GLN A 439 16.62 0.57 14.23
C GLN A 439 15.21 0.68 14.79
N LEU A 440 14.31 1.34 14.06
CA LEU A 440 12.89 1.29 14.37
C LEU A 440 12.36 -0.13 14.09
N THR A 441 11.65 -0.66 15.07
CA THR A 441 10.88 -1.90 14.97
C THR A 441 9.46 -1.64 15.43
N MET A 442 8.50 -2.11 14.65
CA MET A 442 7.08 -1.97 14.96
C MET A 442 6.43 -3.34 14.98
N ARG A 443 5.55 -3.55 15.95
CA ARG A 443 4.78 -4.78 16.11
C ARG A 443 3.32 -4.43 16.31
N LEU A 444 2.49 -4.82 15.37
CA LEU A 444 1.05 -4.55 15.37
C LEU A 444 0.29 -5.86 15.55
N VAL A 445 -0.64 -5.88 16.49
CA VAL A 445 -1.47 -7.06 16.78
C VAL A 445 -2.92 -6.77 16.45
N TYR A 446 -3.56 -7.70 15.73
CA TYR A 446 -4.94 -7.57 15.27
C TYR A 446 -5.80 -8.73 15.76
N ASP A 447 -7.02 -8.40 16.18
CA ASP A 447 -8.09 -9.37 16.34
C ASP A 447 -8.71 -9.64 14.97
N VAL A 448 -8.39 -10.81 14.41
CA VAL A 448 -8.85 -11.21 13.08
C VAL A 448 -9.65 -12.50 13.20
N PRO A 449 -10.87 -12.58 12.62
CA PRO A 449 -11.57 -13.85 12.45
C PRO A 449 -10.68 -14.80 11.65
N ALA A 450 -10.36 -15.97 12.21
CA ALA A 450 -9.46 -16.91 11.55
C ALA A 450 -10.00 -17.33 10.16
N PRO A 451 -9.25 -17.11 9.07
CA PRO A 451 -9.64 -17.57 7.74
C PRO A 451 -9.78 -19.08 7.70
N ARG A 452 -10.68 -19.57 6.84
CA ARG A 452 -10.84 -21.01 6.60
C ARG A 452 -10.78 -21.29 5.10
N ILE A 453 -9.97 -22.26 4.71
CA ILE A 453 -9.87 -22.69 3.32
C ILE A 453 -10.71 -23.95 3.14
N ALA A 454 -11.64 -23.92 2.17
CA ALA A 454 -12.42 -25.07 1.76
C ALA A 454 -12.56 -25.05 0.24
N ASN A 455 -12.26 -26.17 -0.43
CA ASN A 455 -12.34 -26.31 -1.89
C ASN A 455 -11.59 -25.19 -2.66
N GLY A 456 -10.41 -24.79 -2.19
CA GLY A 456 -9.61 -23.72 -2.79
C GLY A 456 -10.17 -22.30 -2.60
N GLN A 457 -11.27 -22.13 -1.85
CA GLN A 457 -11.84 -20.83 -1.52
C GLN A 457 -11.58 -20.48 -0.06
N VAL A 458 -11.23 -19.21 0.19
CA VAL A 458 -11.06 -18.66 1.54
C VAL A 458 -12.38 -18.08 2.03
N LYS A 459 -12.77 -18.45 3.25
CA LYS A 459 -13.86 -17.81 4.01
C LYS A 459 -13.27 -16.91 5.08
N ASN A 460 -13.90 -15.76 5.29
CA ASN A 460 -13.43 -14.67 6.16
C ASN A 460 -11.99 -14.22 5.82
N PRO A 461 -11.69 -13.92 4.54
CA PRO A 461 -10.38 -13.38 4.21
C PRO A 461 -10.17 -12.04 4.91
N TYR A 462 -8.90 -11.77 5.21
CA TYR A 462 -8.45 -10.45 5.58
C TYR A 462 -7.27 -10.09 4.69
N ALA A 463 -7.09 -8.81 4.44
CA ALA A 463 -6.06 -8.33 3.52
C ALA A 463 -5.57 -6.96 3.97
N VAL A 464 -4.32 -6.66 3.63
CA VAL A 464 -3.81 -5.29 3.70
C VAL A 464 -4.39 -4.49 2.54
N ASP A 465 -4.77 -3.24 2.78
CA ASP A 465 -5.14 -2.35 1.69
C ASP A 465 -3.92 -2.13 0.77
N GLY A 466 -4.18 -1.90 -0.51
CA GLY A 466 -3.12 -1.68 -1.50
C GLY A 466 -3.65 -1.11 -2.81
N PHE A 467 -2.74 -0.90 -3.75
CA PHE A 467 -3.10 -0.54 -5.13
C PHE A 467 -3.91 -1.69 -5.78
N PRO A 468 -4.90 -1.38 -6.63
CA PRO A 468 -5.76 -2.40 -7.25
C PRO A 468 -5.00 -3.50 -7.97
N GLU A 469 -3.98 -3.12 -8.75
CA GLU A 469 -3.15 -4.03 -9.54
C GLU A 469 -2.26 -4.96 -8.68
N GLN A 470 -2.18 -4.71 -7.37
CA GLN A 470 -1.42 -5.53 -6.41
C GLN A 470 -2.27 -6.62 -5.76
N LEU A 471 -3.58 -6.64 -6.04
CA LEU A 471 -4.50 -7.73 -5.68
C LEU A 471 -4.47 -8.10 -4.19
N HIS A 472 -4.23 -7.11 -3.32
CA HIS A 472 -4.06 -7.26 -1.87
C HIS A 472 -3.06 -8.36 -1.46
N LYS A 473 -2.02 -8.58 -2.26
CA LYS A 473 -1.02 -9.61 -1.96
C LYS A 473 -0.26 -9.25 -0.67
N PRO A 474 -0.07 -10.21 0.26
CA PRO A 474 0.58 -9.94 1.56
C PRO A 474 2.01 -9.43 1.45
N VAL A 475 2.69 -9.69 0.33
CA VAL A 475 4.05 -9.19 0.06
C VAL A 475 4.10 -7.66 -0.07
N THR A 476 2.97 -7.00 -0.35
CA THR A 476 2.89 -5.54 -0.50
C THR A 476 2.79 -4.79 0.84
N ASP A 477 2.87 -5.51 1.96
CA ASP A 477 2.86 -4.87 3.26
C ASP A 477 4.08 -3.96 3.44
N HIS A 478 3.86 -2.81 4.07
CA HIS A 478 4.86 -1.78 4.28
C HIS A 478 4.53 -0.96 5.54
N ASP A 479 5.51 -0.16 5.97
CA ASP A 479 5.37 0.77 7.08
C ASP A 479 6.31 1.95 6.82
N ASP A 480 5.88 3.12 7.26
CA ASP A 480 6.49 4.38 6.93
C ASP A 480 6.71 5.19 8.20
N PHE A 481 7.85 5.88 8.22
CA PHE A 481 8.29 6.62 9.37
C PHE A 481 8.89 7.96 8.96
N ILE A 482 8.48 9.03 9.65
CA ILE A 482 9.18 10.32 9.60
C ILE A 482 9.58 10.68 11.02
N ASN A 483 10.89 10.74 11.27
CA ASN A 483 11.43 11.09 12.58
C ASN A 483 11.14 12.56 12.89
N VAL A 484 10.37 12.83 13.95
CA VAL A 484 10.15 14.20 14.43
C VAL A 484 10.34 14.26 15.95
N PHE A 485 11.26 13.44 16.47
CA PHE A 485 11.75 13.63 17.83
C PHE A 485 12.34 15.03 17.96
N SER A 486 12.18 15.65 19.13
CA SER A 486 13.02 16.79 19.49
C SER A 486 14.48 16.34 19.56
N ASP A 487 15.41 17.23 19.24
CA ASP A 487 16.84 16.90 19.26
C ASP A 487 17.27 16.37 20.64
N GLN A 488 16.71 16.95 21.71
CA GLN A 488 16.94 16.48 23.08
C GLN A 488 16.44 15.05 23.31
N LEU A 489 15.24 14.71 22.81
CA LEU A 489 14.69 13.38 22.95
C LEU A 489 15.49 12.36 22.14
N MET A 490 15.87 12.70 20.90
CA MET A 490 16.67 11.83 20.04
C MET A 490 18.05 11.56 20.65
N GLN A 491 18.70 12.58 21.22
CA GLN A 491 19.98 12.41 21.91
C GLN A 491 19.82 11.51 23.15
N ARG A 492 18.75 11.70 23.94
CA ARG A 492 18.44 10.86 25.11
C ARG A 492 18.21 9.40 24.71
N ALA A 493 17.40 9.17 23.67
CA ALA A 493 17.11 7.83 23.16
C ALA A 493 18.39 7.15 22.66
N THR A 494 19.21 7.85 21.87
CA THR A 494 20.49 7.35 21.35
C THR A 494 21.46 7.00 22.47
N ASN A 495 21.62 7.88 23.46
CA ASN A 495 22.48 7.63 24.61
C ASN A 495 22.01 6.43 25.44
N CYS A 496 20.70 6.32 25.69
CA CYS A 496 20.12 5.15 26.37
C CYS A 496 20.46 3.86 25.65
N ILE A 497 20.19 3.81 24.35
CA ILE A 497 20.45 2.64 23.50
C ILE A 497 21.94 2.28 23.55
N ASN A 498 22.82 3.27 23.40
CA ASN A 498 24.26 3.09 23.44
C ASN A 498 24.81 2.67 24.80
N ARG A 499 24.11 2.92 25.92
CA ARG A 499 24.52 2.41 27.24
C ARG A 499 24.08 0.97 27.51
N GLY A 500 23.24 0.39 26.66
CA GLY A 500 22.65 -0.93 26.91
C GLY A 500 21.38 -0.88 27.76
N ASP A 501 20.85 0.32 28.03
CA ASP A 501 19.70 0.53 28.89
C ASP A 501 18.38 0.23 28.17
N ARG A 502 17.29 0.00 28.93
CA ARG A 502 15.92 -0.07 28.40
C ARG A 502 15.14 1.15 28.88
N CYS A 503 14.85 2.09 27.97
CA CYS A 503 14.18 3.35 28.29
C CYS A 503 12.85 3.52 27.54
N ASN A 504 12.07 4.51 27.98
CA ASN A 504 10.83 4.96 27.36
C ASN A 504 10.69 6.49 27.36
#